data_AF-A0A4R7J8E0-F1
#
_entry.id   AF-A0A4R7J8E0-F1
#
_cell.length_a   1.000
_cell.length_b   1.000
_cell.length_c   1.000
_cell.angle_alpha   90.00
_cell.angle_beta   90.00
_cell.angle_gamma   90.00
#
_symmetry.space_group_name_H-M   'P 1'
#
loop_
_entity.id
_entity.type
_entity.pdbx_description
1 polymer ?
#
loop_
_entity_poly.entity_id
_entity_poly.type
_entity_poly.pdbx_seq_one_letter_code
_entity_poly.pdbx_strand_id
1 'polypeptide(L)'
;MGAMDEYTGQQQRVGNVERERAEHFLQDAYAEGRIDEDEFSQRIDLAMNARTRGDLNAAFTDLVPAAAPFFGPHPVYRPPANRNSADVPGAKATAGITHLLPFISWIIGPAFVYVISPQGSYVKREAAKSFNWTLVSSLVFFLLTLLTVVMPFDLDFLVGAGWITWVAMTIVGSVQAFSGANWANPLMRLSPWKPLSEK
;
A
#
# COMPACT_ATOMS: atom_id res chain seq x y z
N MET A 1 -25.82 -25.82 15.34
CA MET A 1 -26.01 -25.24 14.00
C MET A 1 -24.68 -24.95 13.26
N GLY A 2 -23.49 -25.10 13.87
CA GLY A 2 -22.21 -24.65 13.28
C GLY A 2 -21.43 -25.62 12.36
N ALA A 3 -21.64 -26.94 12.44
CA ALA A 3 -20.84 -27.90 11.64
C ALA A 3 -21.16 -27.87 10.13
N MET A 4 -22.40 -27.55 9.75
CA MET A 4 -22.81 -27.42 8.35
C MET A 4 -22.22 -26.17 7.68
N ASP A 5 -22.10 -25.07 8.44
CA ASP A 5 -21.54 -23.80 7.95
C ASP A 5 -20.03 -23.91 7.72
N GLU A 6 -19.30 -24.60 8.60
CA GLU A 6 -17.87 -24.91 8.40
C GLU A 6 -17.63 -25.80 7.18
N TYR A 7 -18.45 -26.83 6.99
CA TYR A 7 -18.34 -27.73 5.84
C TYR A 7 -18.58 -26.98 4.52
N THR A 8 -19.57 -26.08 4.51
CA THR A 8 -19.87 -25.21 3.37
C THR A 8 -18.72 -24.24 3.09
N GLY A 9 -18.10 -23.69 4.15
CA GLY A 9 -16.93 -22.82 4.06
C GLY A 9 -15.70 -23.52 3.47
N GLN A 10 -15.46 -24.80 3.80
CA GLN A 10 -14.34 -25.56 3.26
C GLN A 10 -14.49 -25.91 1.78
N GLN A 11 -15.71 -26.13 1.30
CA GLN A 11 -15.99 -26.43 -0.11
C GLN A 11 -15.96 -25.20 -1.03
N GLN A 12 -15.86 -23.98 -0.46
CA GLN A 12 -15.78 -22.77 -1.26
C GLN A 12 -14.52 -22.77 -2.13
N ARG A 13 -14.69 -22.46 -3.42
CA ARG A 13 -13.59 -22.36 -4.38
C ARG A 13 -12.64 -21.21 -4.06
N VAL A 14 -11.38 -21.43 -4.38
CA VAL A 14 -10.27 -20.50 -4.17
C VAL A 14 -9.76 -19.99 -5.51
N GLY A 15 -9.60 -18.67 -5.63
CA GLY A 15 -9.01 -17.98 -6.76
C GLY A 15 -7.52 -17.66 -6.58
N ASN A 16 -6.93 -17.03 -7.59
CA ASN A 16 -5.49 -16.73 -7.60
C ASN A 16 -5.07 -15.79 -6.46
N VAL A 17 -5.91 -14.82 -6.11
CA VAL A 17 -5.63 -13.85 -5.03
C VAL A 17 -5.47 -14.53 -3.67
N GLU A 18 -6.20 -15.63 -3.42
CA GLU A 18 -6.06 -16.40 -2.18
C GLU A 18 -4.80 -17.28 -2.21
N ARG A 19 -4.43 -17.85 -3.38
CA ARG A 19 -3.18 -18.59 -3.56
C ARG A 19 -1.93 -17.71 -3.45
N GLU A 20 -1.95 -16.51 -4.02
CA GLU A 20 -0.87 -15.52 -3.88
C GLU A 20 -0.68 -15.08 -2.42
N ARG A 21 -1.79 -14.88 -1.68
CA ARG A 21 -1.71 -14.60 -0.24
C ARG A 21 -1.13 -15.76 0.54
N ALA A 22 -1.46 -16.99 0.14
CA ALA A 22 -0.93 -18.19 0.76
C ALA A 22 0.57 -18.36 0.53
N GLU A 23 1.03 -18.11 -0.69
CA GLU A 23 2.46 -18.08 -1.03
C GLU A 23 3.23 -17.09 -0.16
N HIS A 24 2.74 -15.86 -0.04
CA HIS A 24 3.40 -14.84 0.75
C HIS A 24 3.54 -15.26 2.23
N PHE A 25 2.51 -15.90 2.80
CA PHE A 25 2.59 -16.44 4.16
C PHE A 25 3.67 -17.49 4.30
N LEU A 26 3.71 -18.46 3.39
CA LEU A 26 4.67 -19.56 3.45
C LEU A 26 6.10 -19.05 3.28
N GLN A 27 6.32 -18.06 2.41
CA GLN A 27 7.61 -17.40 2.25
C GLN A 27 8.05 -16.66 3.52
N ASP A 28 7.11 -16.01 4.20
CA ASP A 28 7.37 -15.36 5.48
C ASP A 28 7.71 -16.39 6.57
N ALA A 29 6.94 -17.48 6.68
CA ALA A 29 7.18 -18.55 7.65
C ALA A 29 8.56 -19.22 7.45
N TYR A 30 8.96 -19.43 6.19
CA TYR A 30 10.29 -19.93 5.84
C TYR A 30 11.38 -18.93 6.20
N ALA A 31 11.22 -17.65 5.87
CA ALA A 31 12.18 -16.60 6.22
C ALA A 31 12.34 -16.39 7.74
N GLU A 32 11.29 -16.64 8.51
CA GLU A 32 11.30 -16.62 9.98
C GLU A 32 11.89 -17.91 10.61
N GLY A 33 12.21 -18.92 9.80
CA GLY A 33 12.71 -20.22 10.27
C GLY A 33 11.66 -21.06 10.99
N ARG A 34 10.37 -20.78 10.76
CA ARG A 34 9.25 -21.55 11.35
C ARG A 34 8.98 -22.85 10.61
N ILE A 35 9.39 -22.91 9.34
CA ILE A 35 9.40 -24.10 8.48
C ILE A 35 10.73 -24.14 7.74
N ASP A 36 11.21 -25.34 7.40
CA ASP A 36 12.41 -25.52 6.60
C ASP A 36 12.14 -25.50 5.08
N GLU A 37 13.19 -25.71 4.28
CA GLU A 37 13.11 -25.67 2.80
C GLU A 37 12.23 -26.80 2.23
N ASP A 38 12.31 -28.00 2.81
CA ASP A 38 11.53 -29.16 2.36
C ASP A 38 10.05 -28.97 2.68
N GLU A 39 9.74 -28.46 3.88
CA GLU A 39 8.38 -28.10 4.28
C GLU A 39 7.83 -26.96 3.43
N PHE A 40 8.63 -25.93 3.16
CA PHE A 40 8.21 -24.81 2.32
C PHE A 40 7.84 -25.29 0.91
N SER A 41 8.69 -26.11 0.29
CA SER A 41 8.45 -26.69 -1.04
C SER A 41 7.17 -27.52 -1.10
N GLN A 42 6.95 -28.40 -0.11
CA GLN A 42 5.72 -29.20 -0.05
C GLN A 42 4.46 -28.34 0.15
N ARG A 43 4.53 -27.34 1.03
CA ARG A 43 3.38 -26.49 1.37
C ARG A 43 3.04 -25.51 0.25
N ILE A 44 4.03 -25.00 -0.49
CA ILE A 44 3.78 -24.10 -1.62
C ILE A 44 3.09 -24.85 -2.77
N ASP A 45 3.49 -26.10 -3.03
CA ASP A 45 2.84 -26.95 -4.01
C ASP A 45 1.39 -27.24 -3.64
N LEU A 46 1.11 -27.55 -2.37
CA LEU A 46 -0.24 -27.69 -1.84
C LEU A 46 -1.08 -26.42 -2.04
N ALA A 47 -0.52 -25.26 -1.72
CA ALA A 47 -1.21 -23.97 -1.86
C ALA A 47 -1.51 -23.62 -3.33
N MET A 48 -0.57 -23.86 -4.24
CA MET A 48 -0.74 -23.53 -5.66
C MET A 48 -1.72 -24.45 -6.38
N ASN A 49 -1.85 -25.69 -5.93
CA ASN A 49 -2.78 -26.67 -6.49
C ASN A 49 -4.15 -26.67 -5.79
N ALA A 50 -4.34 -25.87 -4.73
CA ALA A 50 -5.58 -25.79 -3.98
C ALA A 50 -6.75 -25.30 -4.84
N ARG A 51 -7.86 -26.05 -4.82
CA ARG A 51 -9.10 -25.69 -5.53
C ARG A 51 -10.17 -25.20 -4.58
N THR A 52 -10.15 -25.69 -3.35
CA THR A 52 -11.11 -25.36 -2.30
C THR A 52 -10.40 -24.75 -1.09
N ARG A 53 -11.16 -24.07 -0.23
CA ARG A 53 -10.64 -23.51 1.02
C ARG A 53 -10.12 -24.60 1.96
N GLY A 54 -10.74 -25.78 1.96
CA GLY A 54 -10.24 -26.95 2.67
C GLY A 54 -8.83 -27.33 2.21
N ASP A 55 -8.63 -27.46 0.88
CA ASP A 55 -7.32 -27.77 0.29
C ASP A 55 -6.27 -26.70 0.66
N LEU A 56 -6.66 -25.43 0.61
CA LEU A 56 -5.75 -24.32 0.91
C LEU A 56 -5.40 -24.27 2.40
N ASN A 57 -6.36 -24.54 3.29
CA ASN A 57 -6.12 -24.62 4.73
C ASN A 57 -5.15 -25.75 5.09
N ALA A 58 -5.14 -26.85 4.32
CA ALA A 58 -4.22 -27.97 4.56
C ALA A 58 -2.75 -27.55 4.46
N ALA A 59 -2.40 -26.58 3.60
CA ALA A 59 -1.05 -26.03 3.49
C ALA A 59 -0.57 -25.35 4.79
N PHE A 60 -1.50 -24.92 5.64
CA PHE A 60 -1.25 -24.20 6.90
C PHE A 60 -1.43 -25.04 8.16
N THR A 61 -1.63 -26.36 8.01
CA THR A 61 -1.73 -27.27 9.16
C THR A 61 -0.47 -27.13 10.02
N ASP A 62 -0.66 -27.00 11.33
CA ASP A 62 0.39 -26.78 12.35
C ASP A 62 1.17 -25.44 12.28
N LEU A 63 0.88 -24.59 11.28
CA LEU A 63 1.44 -23.24 11.17
C LEU A 63 0.56 -22.18 11.86
N VAL A 64 -0.74 -22.44 11.97
CA VAL A 64 -1.77 -21.53 12.50
C VAL A 64 -2.58 -22.27 13.57
N PRO A 65 -2.97 -21.63 14.70
CA PRO A 65 -3.79 -22.28 15.72
C PRO A 65 -5.07 -22.88 15.12
N ALA A 66 -5.41 -24.12 15.48
CA ALA A 66 -6.51 -24.89 14.90
C ALA A 66 -7.90 -24.20 14.94
N ALA A 67 -8.08 -23.18 15.79
CA ALA A 67 -9.30 -22.38 15.89
C ALA A 67 -9.37 -21.18 14.92
N ALA A 68 -8.35 -20.96 14.10
CA ALA A 68 -8.24 -19.81 13.22
C ALA A 68 -8.11 -20.26 11.75
N PRO A 69 -9.23 -20.45 11.03
CA PRO A 69 -9.16 -20.65 9.59
C PRO A 69 -8.48 -19.43 8.96
N PHE A 70 -7.40 -19.68 8.21
CA PHE A 70 -6.60 -18.64 7.55
C PHE A 70 -7.45 -17.75 6.64
N PHE A 71 -8.51 -18.33 6.05
CA PHE A 71 -9.54 -17.65 5.25
C PHE A 71 -10.96 -17.76 5.85
N GLY A 72 -11.11 -17.67 7.18
CA GLY A 72 -12.40 -17.53 7.83
C GLY A 72 -13.10 -16.19 7.54
N PRO A 73 -14.32 -15.97 8.06
CA PRO A 73 -15.01 -14.67 7.98
C PRO A 73 -14.21 -13.51 8.60
N HIS A 74 -13.23 -13.84 9.44
CA HIS A 74 -12.30 -12.90 10.05
C HIS A 74 -10.87 -13.21 9.60
N PRO A 75 -10.12 -12.25 9.04
CA PRO A 75 -8.76 -12.49 8.57
C PRO A 75 -7.80 -12.61 9.76
N VAL A 76 -7.24 -13.80 9.97
CA VAL A 76 -6.18 -14.05 10.97
C VAL A 76 -4.77 -13.82 10.38
N TYR A 77 -4.63 -13.71 9.06
CA TYR A 77 -3.36 -13.26 8.47
C TYR A 77 -3.27 -11.75 8.39
N ARG A 78 -2.53 -11.17 9.34
CA ARG A 78 -1.72 -9.99 9.07
C ARG A 78 -0.35 -10.50 8.61
N PRO A 79 0.15 -10.12 7.42
CA PRO A 79 1.56 -10.34 7.10
C PRO A 79 2.42 -9.85 8.27
N PRO A 80 3.52 -10.54 8.60
CA PRO A 80 4.38 -10.14 9.70
C PRO A 80 4.72 -8.67 9.48
N ALA A 81 4.43 -7.85 10.49
CA ALA A 81 4.73 -6.43 10.51
C ALA A 81 6.25 -6.13 10.47
N ASN A 82 7.07 -7.13 10.15
CA ASN A 82 8.52 -7.17 10.28
C ASN A 82 9.25 -6.86 8.97
N ARG A 83 8.76 -7.29 7.80
CA ARG A 83 9.31 -6.76 6.54
C ARG A 83 8.67 -5.41 6.25
N ASN A 84 9.23 -4.36 6.87
CA ASN A 84 9.00 -3.00 6.41
C ASN A 84 9.32 -2.99 4.92
N SER A 85 8.30 -2.86 4.08
CA SER A 85 8.48 -2.83 2.61
C SER A 85 9.37 -1.66 2.15
N ALA A 86 9.70 -0.74 3.06
CA ALA A 86 10.72 0.29 2.89
C ALA A 86 12.16 -0.28 2.90
N ASP A 87 12.43 -1.42 3.54
CA ASP A 87 13.76 -2.01 3.67
C ASP A 87 14.18 -2.83 2.45
N VAL A 88 13.30 -2.96 1.44
CA VAL A 88 13.66 -3.49 0.13
C VAL A 88 14.79 -2.64 -0.47
N PRO A 89 15.89 -3.23 -0.97
CA PRO A 89 17.00 -2.48 -1.53
C PRO A 89 16.54 -1.46 -2.58
N GLY A 90 16.94 -0.20 -2.40
CA GLY A 90 16.59 0.90 -3.30
C GLY A 90 15.17 1.49 -3.11
N ALA A 91 14.27 0.86 -2.35
CA ALA A 91 12.90 1.33 -2.22
C ALA A 91 12.79 2.75 -1.62
N LYS A 92 13.58 3.07 -0.58
CA LYS A 92 13.62 4.42 0.02
C LYS A 92 14.13 5.46 -0.96
N ALA A 93 15.13 5.12 -1.76
CA ALA A 93 15.70 6.03 -2.76
C ALA A 93 14.70 6.33 -3.88
N THR A 94 14.08 5.28 -4.44
CA THR A 94 13.04 5.43 -5.47
C THR A 94 11.85 6.22 -4.95
N ALA A 95 11.38 5.92 -3.72
CA ALA A 95 10.30 6.66 -3.10
C ALA A 95 10.64 8.13 -2.88
N GLY A 96 11.85 8.43 -2.37
CA GLY A 96 12.33 9.80 -2.19
C GLY A 96 12.38 10.59 -3.50
N ILE A 97 12.90 9.97 -4.58
CA ILE A 97 12.95 10.57 -5.92
C ILE A 97 11.53 10.77 -6.49
N THR A 98 10.61 9.85 -6.22
CA THR A 98 9.22 9.95 -6.70
C THR A 98 8.55 11.23 -6.22
N HIS A 99 8.80 11.64 -4.97
CA HIS A 99 8.29 12.90 -4.44
C HIS A 99 8.90 14.15 -5.10
N LEU A 100 10.00 14.05 -5.83
CA LEU A 100 10.59 15.17 -6.58
C LEU A 100 10.07 15.29 -8.01
N LEU A 101 9.42 14.26 -8.53
CA LEU A 101 8.82 14.25 -9.87
C LEU A 101 7.78 15.36 -10.12
N PRO A 102 7.02 15.87 -9.12
CA PRO A 102 6.15 17.02 -9.30
C PRO A 102 6.85 18.27 -9.85
N PHE A 103 8.14 18.46 -9.57
CA PHE A 103 8.89 19.61 -10.10
C PHE A 103 9.21 19.51 -11.60
N ILE A 104 9.27 18.30 -12.15
CA ILE A 104 9.74 18.05 -13.52
C ILE A 104 8.58 17.67 -14.43
N SER A 105 7.70 16.82 -13.93
CA SER A 105 6.64 16.13 -14.70
C SER A 105 5.25 16.34 -14.09
N TRP A 106 5.16 17.18 -13.05
CA TRP A 106 3.92 17.44 -12.33
C TRP A 106 3.26 16.14 -11.86
N ILE A 107 1.98 15.93 -12.14
CA ILE A 107 1.24 14.73 -11.70
C ILE A 107 1.63 13.45 -12.45
N ILE A 108 2.25 13.57 -13.63
CA ILE A 108 2.47 12.42 -14.53
C ILE A 108 3.54 11.48 -13.95
N GLY A 109 4.65 12.01 -13.45
CA GLY A 109 5.74 11.19 -12.91
C GLY A 109 5.31 10.33 -11.72
N PRO A 110 4.72 10.90 -10.65
CA PRO A 110 4.22 10.11 -9.52
C PRO A 110 3.15 9.10 -9.94
N ALA A 111 2.25 9.46 -10.86
CA ALA A 111 1.25 8.54 -11.38
C ALA A 111 1.89 7.35 -12.12
N PHE A 112 2.89 7.61 -12.96
CA PHE A 112 3.62 6.57 -13.68
C PHE A 112 4.29 5.61 -12.70
N VAL A 113 5.02 6.12 -11.70
CA VAL A 113 5.64 5.29 -10.65
C VAL A 113 4.59 4.47 -9.91
N TYR A 114 3.44 5.06 -9.57
CA TYR A 114 2.34 4.34 -8.91
C TYR A 114 1.84 3.15 -9.73
N VAL A 115 1.64 3.35 -11.04
CA VAL A 115 1.10 2.31 -11.93
C VAL A 115 2.06 1.14 -12.06
N ILE A 116 3.36 1.39 -12.22
CA ILE A 116 4.36 0.34 -12.45
C ILE A 116 4.85 -0.33 -11.17
N SER A 117 4.59 0.25 -9.99
CA SER A 117 5.06 -0.30 -8.73
C SER A 117 4.21 -1.50 -8.25
N PRO A 118 4.82 -2.56 -7.69
CA PRO A 118 4.11 -3.73 -7.18
C PRO A 118 3.07 -3.37 -6.11
N GLN A 119 1.97 -4.12 -6.08
CA GLN A 119 0.91 -3.95 -5.09
C GLN A 119 1.47 -4.17 -3.67
N GLY A 120 1.07 -3.31 -2.71
CA GLY A 120 1.56 -3.35 -1.32
C GLY A 120 3.00 -2.87 -1.11
N SER A 121 3.73 -2.49 -2.17
CA SER A 121 5.10 -1.98 -2.03
C SER A 121 5.15 -0.58 -1.41
N TYR A 122 6.26 -0.28 -0.72
CA TYR A 122 6.51 1.05 -0.17
C TYR A 122 6.54 2.14 -1.24
N VAL A 123 7.19 1.86 -2.37
CA VAL A 123 7.26 2.80 -3.51
C VAL A 123 5.87 3.13 -4.05
N LYS A 124 4.98 2.14 -4.20
CA LYS A 124 3.61 2.38 -4.67
C LYS A 124 2.85 3.31 -3.71
N ARG A 125 2.94 3.07 -2.40
CA ARG A 125 2.29 3.95 -1.40
C ARG A 125 2.84 5.38 -1.44
N GLU A 126 4.16 5.55 -1.52
CA GLU A 126 4.77 6.88 -1.57
C GLU A 126 4.44 7.62 -2.88
N ALA A 127 4.36 6.90 -3.99
CA ALA A 127 3.88 7.45 -5.26
C ALA A 127 2.42 7.95 -5.16
N ALA A 128 1.55 7.19 -4.49
CA ALA A 128 0.16 7.60 -4.24
C ALA A 128 0.10 8.88 -3.39
N LYS A 129 0.89 8.96 -2.31
CA LYS A 129 0.96 10.15 -1.44
C LYS A 129 1.43 11.38 -2.24
N SER A 130 2.47 11.24 -3.05
CA SER A 130 3.00 12.32 -3.90
C SER A 130 1.95 12.78 -4.92
N PHE A 131 1.29 11.85 -5.62
CA PHE A 131 0.24 12.17 -6.59
C PHE A 131 -0.95 12.87 -5.93
N ASN A 132 -1.49 12.30 -4.85
CA ASN A 132 -2.65 12.83 -4.16
C ASN A 132 -2.38 14.26 -3.67
N TRP A 133 -1.21 14.50 -3.06
CA TRP A 133 -0.80 15.84 -2.64
C TRP A 133 -0.71 16.80 -3.82
N THR A 134 0.00 16.41 -4.87
CA THR A 134 0.23 17.26 -6.05
C THR A 134 -1.09 17.66 -6.71
N LEU A 135 -2.03 16.73 -6.86
CA LEU A 135 -3.33 17.00 -7.47
C LEU A 135 -4.19 17.91 -6.58
N VAL A 136 -4.35 17.57 -5.29
CA VAL A 136 -5.19 18.37 -4.37
C VAL A 136 -4.66 19.79 -4.26
N SER A 137 -3.35 19.95 -4.02
CA SER A 137 -2.73 21.26 -3.94
C SER A 137 -2.89 22.05 -5.23
N SER A 138 -2.71 21.43 -6.41
CA SER A 138 -2.91 22.10 -7.70
C SER A 138 -4.34 22.60 -7.90
N LEU A 139 -5.36 21.85 -7.46
CA LEU A 139 -6.74 22.32 -7.48
C LEU A 139 -6.96 23.50 -6.53
N VAL A 140 -6.38 23.44 -5.33
CA VAL A 140 -6.43 24.56 -4.38
C VAL A 140 -5.77 25.80 -4.97
N PHE A 141 -4.62 25.69 -5.63
CA PHE A 141 -4.01 26.80 -6.34
C PHE A 141 -4.89 27.36 -7.44
N PHE A 142 -5.45 26.49 -8.28
CA PHE A 142 -6.31 26.93 -9.37
C PHE A 142 -7.48 27.76 -8.82
N LEU A 143 -8.08 27.32 -7.72
CA LEU A 143 -9.13 28.07 -7.03
C LEU A 143 -8.63 29.38 -6.40
N LEU A 144 -7.45 29.39 -5.77
CA LEU A 144 -6.85 30.60 -5.20
C LEU A 144 -6.55 31.63 -6.29
N THR A 145 -5.97 31.21 -7.42
CA THR A 145 -5.70 32.08 -8.57
C THR A 145 -7.01 32.58 -9.21
N LEU A 146 -8.04 31.75 -9.31
CA LEU A 146 -9.35 32.23 -9.79
C LEU A 146 -9.93 33.28 -8.83
N LEU A 147 -9.76 33.09 -7.52
CA LEU A 147 -10.24 34.02 -6.51
C LEU A 147 -9.57 35.40 -6.62
N THR A 148 -8.27 35.47 -6.95
CA THR A 148 -7.58 36.76 -7.15
C THR A 148 -8.14 37.56 -8.33
N VAL A 149 -8.69 36.89 -9.35
CA VAL A 149 -9.31 37.54 -10.51
C VAL A 149 -10.72 38.04 -10.20
N VAL A 150 -11.47 37.30 -9.38
CA VAL A 150 -12.89 37.59 -9.10
C VAL A 150 -13.06 38.61 -7.97
N MET A 151 -12.17 38.58 -6.97
CA MET A 151 -12.29 39.42 -5.78
C MET A 151 -11.65 40.80 -6.01
N PRO A 152 -12.22 41.88 -5.44
CA PRO A 152 -11.68 43.23 -5.58
C PRO A 152 -10.50 43.53 -4.64
N PHE A 153 -10.07 42.55 -3.82
CA PHE A 153 -8.98 42.70 -2.84
C PHE A 153 -7.71 42.02 -3.34
N ASP A 154 -6.55 42.54 -2.94
CA ASP A 154 -5.27 41.89 -3.19
C ASP A 154 -5.14 40.62 -2.31
N LEU A 155 -5.08 39.48 -2.99
CA LEU A 155 -4.96 38.15 -2.41
C LEU A 155 -3.70 37.42 -2.91
N ASP A 156 -2.77 38.12 -3.57
CA ASP A 156 -1.59 37.50 -4.18
C ASP A 156 -0.67 36.86 -3.13
N PHE A 157 -0.67 37.38 -1.90
CA PHE A 157 0.05 36.78 -0.79
C PHE A 157 -0.43 35.35 -0.47
N LEU A 158 -1.71 35.03 -0.68
CA LEU A 158 -2.25 33.67 -0.49
C LEU A 158 -1.74 32.73 -1.57
N VAL A 159 -1.61 33.21 -2.81
CA VAL A 159 -1.01 32.45 -3.91
C VAL A 159 0.46 32.17 -3.61
N GLY A 160 1.20 33.18 -3.13
CA GLY A 160 2.59 33.03 -2.68
C GLY A 160 2.75 32.03 -1.53
N ALA A 161 1.89 32.12 -0.51
CA ALA A 161 1.87 31.18 0.60
C ALA A 161 1.53 29.75 0.15
N GLY A 162 0.63 29.63 -0.83
CA GLY A 162 0.36 28.38 -1.53
C GLY A 162 1.65 27.79 -2.12
N TRP A 163 2.41 28.57 -2.90
CA TRP A 163 3.65 28.13 -3.57
C TRP A 163 4.65 27.60 -2.56
N ILE A 164 4.87 28.32 -1.46
CA ILE A 164 5.74 27.91 -0.38
C ILE A 164 5.24 26.60 0.25
N THR A 165 3.95 26.49 0.54
CA THR A 165 3.35 25.28 1.13
C THR A 165 3.52 24.06 0.23
N TRP A 166 3.31 24.24 -1.08
CA TRP A 166 3.48 23.20 -2.08
C TRP A 166 4.91 22.66 -2.12
N VAL A 167 5.87 23.57 -2.29
CA VAL A 167 7.30 23.23 -2.32
C VAL A 167 7.71 22.55 -1.02
N ALA A 168 7.33 23.14 0.13
CA ALA A 168 7.69 22.62 1.44
C ALA A 168 7.16 21.20 1.65
N MET A 169 5.89 20.92 1.34
CA MET A 169 5.31 19.59 1.53
C MET A 169 5.88 18.55 0.57
N THR A 170 6.23 18.95 -0.65
CA THR A 170 6.91 18.07 -1.62
C THR A 170 8.31 17.69 -1.14
N ILE A 171 9.07 18.66 -0.62
CA ILE A 171 10.41 18.42 -0.04
C ILE A 171 10.31 17.56 1.22
N VAL A 172 9.39 17.88 2.15
CA VAL A 172 9.18 17.09 3.37
C VAL A 172 8.79 15.65 3.03
N GLY A 173 7.88 15.46 2.06
CA GLY A 173 7.52 14.13 1.55
C GLY A 173 8.72 13.36 1.04
N SER A 174 9.59 14.01 0.26
CA SER A 174 10.83 13.39 -0.24
C SER A 174 11.79 12.98 0.89
N VAL A 175 12.10 13.90 1.81
CA VAL A 175 13.00 13.64 2.95
C VAL A 175 12.49 12.48 3.81
N GLN A 176 11.18 12.46 4.09
CA GLN A 176 10.56 11.41 4.88
C GLN A 176 10.53 10.08 4.14
N ALA A 177 10.37 10.09 2.82
CA ALA A 177 10.42 8.88 2.02
C ALA A 177 11.83 8.27 1.99
N PHE A 178 12.88 9.10 1.90
CA PHE A 178 14.27 8.67 2.01
C PHE A 178 14.61 8.06 3.38
N SER A 179 13.99 8.55 4.46
CA SER A 179 14.20 7.99 5.81
C SER A 179 13.45 6.67 6.04
N GLY A 180 12.53 6.29 5.14
CA GLY A 180 11.67 5.11 5.32
C GLY A 180 10.52 5.35 6.30
N ALA A 181 10.29 6.60 6.73
CA ALA A 181 9.27 6.93 7.70
C ALA A 181 7.87 6.77 7.09
N ASN A 182 6.93 6.19 7.84
CA ASN A 182 5.52 6.17 7.44
C ASN A 182 4.84 7.52 7.70
N TRP A 183 5.36 8.57 7.08
CA TRP A 183 4.82 9.91 7.19
C TRP A 183 3.61 10.07 6.28
N ALA A 184 2.62 10.83 6.74
CA ALA A 184 1.47 11.20 5.94
C ALA A 184 1.30 12.71 6.04
N ASN A 185 1.17 13.35 4.88
CA ASN A 185 0.99 14.80 4.80
C ASN A 185 -0.21 15.22 5.67
N PRO A 186 0.01 16.09 6.68
CA PRO A 186 -1.05 16.47 7.61
C PRO A 186 -2.22 17.16 6.91
N LEU A 187 -1.97 17.91 5.83
CA LEU A 187 -3.03 18.55 5.05
C LEU A 187 -3.89 17.52 4.32
N MET A 188 -3.27 16.42 3.86
CA MET A 188 -3.98 15.30 3.23
C MET A 188 -4.74 14.42 4.22
N ARG A 189 -4.51 14.56 5.53
CA ARG A 189 -5.34 13.91 6.56
C ARG A 189 -6.69 14.60 6.71
N LEU A 190 -6.77 15.88 6.38
CA LEU A 190 -7.99 16.68 6.45
C LEU A 190 -8.84 16.53 5.19
N SER A 191 -8.22 16.21 4.05
CA SER A 191 -8.93 15.99 2.79
C SER A 191 -9.58 14.60 2.76
N PRO A 192 -10.91 14.50 2.54
CA PRO A 192 -11.55 13.20 2.28
C PRO A 192 -11.19 12.64 0.89
N TRP A 193 -10.58 13.45 0.02
CA TRP A 193 -10.33 13.09 -1.37
C TRP A 193 -8.88 12.61 -1.56
N LYS A 194 -8.75 11.31 -1.82
CA LYS A 194 -7.50 10.60 -2.13
C LYS A 194 -7.71 9.68 -3.33
N PRO A 195 -7.49 10.17 -4.56
CA PRO A 195 -7.78 9.40 -5.77
C PRO A 195 -6.99 8.09 -5.89
N LEU A 196 -5.74 8.07 -5.44
CA LEU A 196 -4.92 6.87 -5.40
C LEU A 196 -4.85 6.30 -3.98
N SER A 197 -4.98 4.98 -3.88
CA SER A 197 -4.88 4.27 -2.60
C SER A 197 -3.44 4.32 -2.06
N GLU A 198 -3.31 4.74 -0.81
CA GLU A 198 -2.05 4.79 -0.05
C GLU A 198 -1.80 3.50 0.78
N LYS A 199 -2.53 2.41 0.51
CA LYS A 199 -2.40 1.11 1.20
C LYS A 199 -1.45 0.16 0.46
#